data_AF-A0A2P5NU38-F1
#
_entry.id   AF-A0A2P5NU38-F1
#
_cell.length_a   1.000
_cell.length_b   1.000
_cell.length_c   1.000
_cell.angle_alpha   90.00
_cell.angle_beta   90.00
_cell.angle_gamma   90.00
#
_symmetry.space_group_name_H-M   'P 1'
#
loop_
_entity.id
_entity.type
_entity.pdbx_description
1 polymer ?
#
loop_
_entity_poly.entity_id
_entity_poly.type
_entity_poly.pdbx_seq_one_letter_code
_entity_poly.pdbx_strand_id
1 'polypeptide(L)'
;MFDRRRLLIGAGTLAAAPVFAQPSPQELADELQVRVENKSVPELCAEKDNIELDFTSPRLRGLQIQAVHPSYINTIVSDRWAPDWSSCDLSHDPKFVAQARRRTFWETPEFWMTGYTFPSFWRPGDVPIRVGETVENGFHLIQVWMWYRERAEEIMVIYPPDGYWRARPLPFEDMRWTAYGSSFLVGPVETQERPIVDLQEIVFEPDSRTFVLKFKRGGEARVVVKSVDQERITLDVDYSDAMPGGRPFAALRSMYAMETMSDAAMVAWRSKRGKGWDEARVIDFPGASATEVWVGRHLPSRHNLSAPDMVFSKFQGVTAK
;
A
#
# COMPACT_ATOMS: atom_id res chain seq x y z
N MET A 1 28.91 -70.00 -1.06
CA MET A 1 28.00 -70.69 -0.11
C MET A 1 27.74 -69.70 1.02
N PHE A 2 26.48 -69.21 1.13
CA PHE A 2 25.96 -68.17 2.06
C PHE A 2 26.62 -66.77 2.01
N ASP A 3 25.98 -65.64 2.30
CA ASP A 3 24.62 -65.04 2.25
C ASP A 3 24.81 -63.64 2.91
N ARG A 4 23.85 -62.74 2.71
CA ARG A 4 23.58 -61.48 3.42
C ARG A 4 24.33 -60.25 2.91
N ARG A 5 23.62 -59.48 2.08
CA ARG A 5 23.36 -58.06 2.37
C ARG A 5 22.09 -57.58 1.67
N ARG A 6 21.08 -57.35 2.52
CA ARG A 6 19.88 -56.56 2.24
C ARG A 6 20.30 -55.19 1.68
N LEU A 7 19.67 -54.75 0.59
CA LEU A 7 19.51 -53.32 0.33
C LEU A 7 18.02 -53.02 0.22
N LEU A 8 17.57 -52.19 1.16
CA LEU A 8 16.21 -51.75 1.33
C LEU A 8 15.80 -50.82 0.20
N ILE A 9 14.59 -51.06 -0.30
CA ILE A 9 13.81 -50.16 -1.12
C ILE A 9 13.41 -48.97 -0.23
N GLY A 10 14.04 -47.82 -0.43
CA GLY A 10 13.60 -46.54 0.12
C GLY A 10 12.93 -45.74 -0.99
N ALA A 11 11.60 -45.75 -1.01
CA ALA A 11 10.81 -44.88 -1.88
C ALA A 11 11.05 -43.42 -1.46
N GLY A 12 11.80 -42.68 -2.28
CA GLY A 12 11.94 -41.24 -2.15
C GLY A 12 10.63 -40.58 -2.58
N THR A 13 9.82 -40.16 -1.62
CA THR A 13 8.76 -39.18 -1.82
C THR A 13 9.42 -37.84 -2.15
N LEU A 14 9.50 -37.54 -3.45
CA LEU A 14 9.79 -36.19 -3.94
C LEU A 14 8.71 -35.25 -3.38
N ALA A 15 9.08 -34.43 -2.41
CA ALA A 15 8.28 -33.31 -1.97
C ALA A 15 8.07 -32.39 -3.17
N ALA A 16 6.83 -32.31 -3.65
CA ALA A 16 6.43 -31.34 -4.65
C ALA A 16 6.61 -29.94 -4.05
N ALA A 17 7.60 -29.20 -4.55
CA ALA A 17 7.69 -27.77 -4.31
C ALA A 17 6.37 -27.11 -4.76
N PRO A 18 5.88 -26.07 -4.05
CA PRO A 18 4.70 -25.34 -4.48
C PRO A 18 5.03 -24.70 -5.83
N VAL A 19 4.45 -25.26 -6.90
CA VAL A 19 4.46 -24.64 -8.22
C VAL A 19 3.66 -23.35 -8.07
N PHE A 20 4.33 -22.20 -8.19
CA PHE A 20 3.67 -20.93 -8.38
C PHE A 20 2.71 -21.09 -9.57
N ALA A 21 1.41 -21.12 -9.30
CA ALA A 21 0.41 -21.28 -10.34
C ALA A 21 0.54 -20.09 -11.30
N GLN A 22 0.97 -20.36 -12.53
CA GLN A 22 0.92 -19.36 -13.58
C GLN A 22 -0.56 -19.06 -13.88
N PRO A 23 -0.92 -17.78 -14.06
CA PRO A 23 -2.29 -17.42 -14.39
C PRO A 23 -2.71 -18.13 -15.68
N SER A 24 -3.93 -18.64 -15.67
CA SER A 24 -4.53 -19.30 -16.83
C SER A 24 -4.63 -18.33 -18.01
N PRO A 25 -4.66 -18.83 -19.27
CA PRO A 25 -4.87 -17.99 -20.45
C PRO A 25 -6.16 -17.17 -20.39
N GLN A 26 -7.16 -17.65 -19.66
CA GLN A 26 -8.43 -16.96 -19.46
C GLN A 26 -8.29 -15.80 -18.46
N GLU A 27 -7.55 -15.98 -17.36
CA GLU A 27 -7.23 -14.89 -16.43
C GLU A 27 -6.40 -13.77 -17.11
N LEU A 28 -5.48 -14.13 -18.00
CA LEU A 28 -4.74 -13.16 -18.83
C LEU A 28 -5.64 -12.45 -19.86
N ALA A 29 -6.61 -13.15 -20.44
CA ALA A 29 -7.57 -12.57 -21.37
C ALA A 29 -8.55 -11.61 -20.67
N ASP A 30 -8.93 -11.92 -19.44
CA ASP A 30 -9.85 -11.16 -18.60
C ASP A 30 -9.16 -10.03 -17.83
N GLU A 31 -7.83 -10.00 -17.82
CA GLU A 31 -7.04 -8.99 -17.13
C GLU A 31 -7.40 -7.58 -17.63
N LEU A 32 -7.87 -6.74 -16.72
CA LEU A 32 -8.27 -5.39 -17.04
C LEU A 32 -7.03 -4.51 -17.16
N GLN A 33 -6.91 -3.83 -18.29
CA GLN A 33 -5.92 -2.76 -18.43
C GLN A 33 -6.51 -1.46 -17.88
N VAL A 34 -5.74 -0.76 -17.06
CA VAL A 34 -6.05 0.55 -16.50
C VAL A 34 -5.07 1.58 -17.04
N ARG A 35 -5.46 2.86 -17.00
CA ARG A 35 -4.59 3.95 -17.41
C ARG A 35 -3.93 4.55 -16.18
N VAL A 36 -2.62 4.73 -16.26
CA VAL A 36 -1.78 5.29 -15.21
C VAL A 36 -1.23 6.61 -15.71
N GLU A 37 -1.58 7.68 -15.02
CA GLU A 37 -1.10 9.03 -15.31
C GLU A 37 0.00 9.39 -14.33
N ASN A 38 1.10 9.95 -14.84
CA ASN A 38 2.15 10.49 -14.00
C ASN A 38 1.96 12.00 -13.83
N LYS A 39 1.78 12.44 -12.59
CA LYS A 39 1.70 13.85 -12.19
C LYS A 39 2.88 14.26 -11.31
N SER A 40 3.91 13.44 -11.26
CA SER A 40 5.10 13.70 -10.46
C SER A 40 5.86 14.93 -10.97
N VAL A 41 6.47 15.66 -10.04
CA VAL A 41 7.24 16.87 -10.35
C VAL A 41 8.63 16.80 -9.71
N PRO A 42 9.67 17.41 -10.32
CA PRO A 42 10.98 17.52 -9.67
C PRO A 42 10.89 18.28 -8.34
N GLU A 43 11.63 17.82 -7.33
CA GLU A 43 11.66 18.40 -5.99
C GLU A 43 13.06 18.22 -5.37
N LEU A 44 13.50 19.17 -4.55
CA LEU A 44 14.78 19.08 -3.82
C LEU A 44 14.58 18.61 -2.37
N CYS A 45 13.42 18.91 -1.78
CA CYS A 45 13.06 18.47 -0.44
C CYS A 45 12.74 16.97 -0.41
N ALA A 46 13.49 16.20 0.38
CA ALA A 46 13.27 14.76 0.52
C ALA A 46 11.96 14.40 1.27
N GLU A 47 11.39 15.35 2.02
CA GLU A 47 10.20 15.15 2.86
C GLU A 47 8.89 15.60 2.19
N LYS A 48 8.98 16.11 0.95
CA LYS A 48 7.81 16.57 0.21
C LYS A 48 7.38 15.51 -0.78
N ASP A 49 6.15 15.06 -0.62
CA ASP A 49 5.52 14.14 -1.55
C ASP A 49 5.36 14.81 -2.92
N ASN A 50 6.27 14.50 -3.85
CA ASN A 50 6.32 15.04 -5.20
C ASN A 50 6.02 13.98 -6.28
N ILE A 51 5.96 12.71 -5.90
CA ILE A 51 5.45 11.64 -6.76
C ILE A 51 3.94 11.58 -6.63
N GLU A 52 3.25 11.54 -7.76
CA GLU A 52 1.81 11.29 -7.86
C GLU A 52 1.53 10.44 -9.09
N LEU A 53 1.02 9.23 -8.88
CA LEU A 53 0.59 8.32 -9.95
C LEU A 53 -0.90 8.01 -9.79
N ASP A 54 -1.70 8.43 -10.76
CA ASP A 54 -3.16 8.26 -10.73
C ASP A 54 -3.59 7.08 -11.59
N PHE A 55 -4.44 6.21 -11.03
CA PHE A 55 -4.96 5.04 -11.70
C PHE A 55 -6.44 5.24 -12.09
N THR A 56 -6.74 5.18 -13.39
CA THR A 56 -8.07 5.47 -13.94
C THR A 56 -8.59 4.32 -14.79
N SER A 57 -9.87 3.98 -14.62
CA SER A 57 -10.59 3.05 -15.50
C SER A 57 -12.09 3.13 -15.23
N PRO A 58 -12.95 3.33 -16.26
CA PRO A 58 -14.40 3.34 -16.07
C PRO A 58 -14.98 1.95 -15.76
N ARG A 59 -14.23 0.89 -16.05
CA ARG A 59 -14.69 -0.50 -15.90
C ARG A 59 -14.26 -1.18 -14.62
N LEU A 60 -13.27 -0.63 -13.91
CA LEU A 60 -12.70 -1.27 -12.72
C LEU A 60 -13.78 -1.45 -11.65
N ARG A 61 -13.75 -2.62 -10.99
CA ARG A 61 -14.50 -2.94 -9.79
C ARG A 61 -13.64 -3.53 -8.68
N GLY A 62 -12.47 -4.08 -8.98
CA GLY A 62 -11.56 -4.51 -7.93
C GLY A 62 -10.09 -4.47 -8.35
N LEU A 63 -9.20 -4.46 -7.38
CA LEU A 63 -7.76 -4.55 -7.55
C LEU A 63 -7.10 -5.20 -6.34
N GLN A 64 -5.82 -5.54 -6.48
CA GLN A 64 -4.95 -5.89 -5.39
C GLN A 64 -3.86 -4.82 -5.23
N ILE A 65 -3.60 -4.41 -3.99
CA ILE A 65 -2.47 -3.53 -3.62
C ILE A 65 -1.54 -4.33 -2.72
N GLN A 66 -0.24 -4.28 -2.97
CA GLN A 66 0.76 -4.90 -2.11
C GLN A 66 1.82 -3.88 -1.72
N ALA A 67 2.27 -3.94 -0.46
CA ALA A 67 3.54 -3.35 -0.07
C ALA A 67 4.52 -4.51 0.13
N VAL A 68 5.62 -4.48 -0.61
CA VAL A 68 6.63 -5.56 -0.66
C VAL A 68 7.97 -5.00 -0.21
N HIS A 69 8.78 -5.79 0.49
CA HIS A 69 10.13 -5.31 0.83
C HIS A 69 10.93 -5.00 -0.44
N PRO A 70 11.82 -3.98 -0.41
CA PRO A 70 12.67 -3.69 -1.55
C PRO A 70 13.60 -4.88 -1.85
N SER A 71 13.98 -5.04 -3.11
CA SER A 71 14.80 -6.18 -3.59
C SER A 71 16.12 -6.36 -2.84
N TYR A 72 16.64 -5.30 -2.22
CA TYR A 72 17.87 -5.28 -1.45
C TYR A 72 17.68 -5.42 0.08
N ILE A 73 16.47 -5.74 0.58
CA ILE A 73 16.14 -5.77 2.02
C ILE A 73 17.12 -6.63 2.84
N ASN A 74 17.54 -7.77 2.29
CA ASN A 74 18.47 -8.71 2.93
C ASN A 74 19.91 -8.17 3.07
N THR A 75 20.22 -7.04 2.44
CA THR A 75 21.52 -6.36 2.57
C THR A 75 21.54 -5.33 3.69
N ILE A 76 20.39 -5.01 4.30
CA ILE A 76 20.26 -3.97 5.32
C ILE A 76 20.66 -4.53 6.68
N VAL A 77 21.82 -4.08 7.18
CA VAL A 77 22.28 -4.39 8.55
C VAL A 77 21.68 -3.42 9.57
N SER A 78 21.52 -2.16 9.17
CA SER A 78 20.98 -1.10 10.02
C SER A 78 20.12 -0.17 9.18
N ASP A 79 18.86 -0.03 9.59
CA ASP A 79 17.89 0.78 8.87
C ASP A 79 18.08 2.29 9.11
N ARG A 80 17.67 3.10 8.13
CA ARG A 80 17.72 4.56 8.17
C ARG A 80 16.36 5.14 7.81
N TRP A 81 15.80 5.90 8.74
CA TRP A 81 14.44 6.46 8.64
C TRP A 81 14.35 7.88 9.19
N ALA A 82 15.46 8.46 9.65
CA ALA A 82 15.46 9.83 10.14
C ALA A 82 15.10 10.80 9.00
N PRO A 83 14.24 11.79 9.27
CA PRO A 83 13.84 12.74 8.24
C PRO A 83 15.03 13.63 7.82
N ASP A 84 15.06 13.98 6.55
CA ASP A 84 16.01 14.90 5.92
C ASP A 84 15.29 16.18 5.47
N TRP A 85 15.26 17.16 6.36
CA TRP A 85 14.65 18.46 6.10
C TRP A 85 15.52 19.41 5.26
N SER A 86 16.63 18.93 4.70
CA SER A 86 17.46 19.77 3.85
C SER A 86 16.67 20.21 2.61
N SER A 87 16.79 21.49 2.27
CA SER A 87 16.06 22.10 1.13
C SER A 87 14.52 22.10 1.24
N CYS A 88 13.96 21.81 2.42
CA CYS A 88 12.52 21.82 2.64
C CYS A 88 12.02 23.20 3.09
N ASP A 89 11.00 23.71 2.39
CA ASP A 89 10.19 24.84 2.83
C ASP A 89 8.75 24.39 3.09
N LEU A 90 8.38 24.32 4.37
CA LEU A 90 7.04 23.93 4.85
C LEU A 90 6.30 25.10 5.49
N SER A 91 6.77 26.33 5.26
CA SER A 91 6.19 27.53 5.88
C SER A 91 4.75 27.80 5.43
N HIS A 92 4.35 27.24 4.29
CA HIS A 92 3.05 27.43 3.67
C HIS A 92 2.02 26.33 3.99
N ASP A 93 2.40 25.27 4.72
CA ASP A 93 1.50 24.17 5.05
C ASP A 93 0.41 24.66 6.03
N PRO A 94 -0.88 24.53 5.70
CA PRO A 94 -1.96 24.86 6.61
C PRO A 94 -1.88 24.06 7.92
N LYS A 95 -2.29 24.67 9.04
CA LYS A 95 -2.28 24.03 10.35
C LYS A 95 -3.59 24.30 11.07
N PHE A 96 -4.41 23.26 11.18
CA PHE A 96 -5.65 23.27 11.94
C PHE A 96 -5.39 22.66 13.31
N VAL A 97 -5.57 23.47 14.36
CA VAL A 97 -5.29 23.08 15.74
C VAL A 97 -6.33 22.07 16.24
N ALA A 98 -5.88 21.06 16.96
CA ALA A 98 -6.73 20.08 17.64
C ALA A 98 -6.16 19.70 19.00
N GLN A 99 -7.01 19.13 19.87
CA GLN A 99 -6.56 18.60 21.14
C GLN A 99 -5.85 17.26 20.93
N ALA A 100 -4.60 17.17 21.34
CA ALA A 100 -3.83 15.95 21.21
C ALA A 100 -4.48 14.80 22.00
N ARG A 101 -4.64 13.65 21.34
CA ARG A 101 -5.28 12.47 21.92
C ARG A 101 -4.67 11.20 21.33
N ARG A 102 -4.50 10.17 22.16
CA ARG A 102 -4.17 8.81 21.73
C ARG A 102 -5.15 7.85 22.39
N ARG A 103 -5.71 6.91 21.64
CA ARG A 103 -6.64 5.90 22.18
C ARG A 103 -6.58 4.60 21.40
N THR A 104 -6.32 3.49 22.08
CA THR A 104 -6.67 2.17 21.57
C THR A 104 -8.18 2.01 21.69
N PHE A 105 -8.87 1.86 20.56
CA PHE A 105 -10.35 1.87 20.52
C PHE A 105 -10.95 0.52 20.12
N TRP A 106 -10.11 -0.41 19.69
CA TRP A 106 -10.49 -1.79 19.42
C TRP A 106 -9.26 -2.68 19.51
N GLU A 107 -9.40 -3.86 20.12
CA GLU A 107 -8.31 -4.83 20.27
C GLU A 107 -8.80 -6.27 20.42
N THR A 108 -7.92 -7.17 20.03
CA THR A 108 -7.88 -8.61 20.30
C THR A 108 -6.44 -8.96 20.72
N PRO A 109 -6.17 -10.16 21.24
CA PRO A 109 -4.79 -10.55 21.57
C PRO A 109 -3.81 -10.52 20.38
N GLU A 110 -4.32 -10.66 19.14
CA GLU A 110 -3.48 -10.74 17.94
C GLU A 110 -3.46 -9.45 17.10
N PHE A 111 -4.47 -8.59 17.25
CA PHE A 111 -4.72 -7.45 16.35
C PHE A 111 -5.40 -6.31 17.09
N TRP A 112 -4.96 -5.07 16.90
CA TRP A 112 -5.59 -3.90 17.52
C TRP A 112 -5.40 -2.62 16.72
N MET A 113 -6.21 -1.61 17.05
CA MET A 113 -6.17 -0.31 16.41
C MET A 113 -6.02 0.82 17.43
N THR A 114 -5.09 1.73 17.14
CA THR A 114 -4.83 2.91 17.96
C THR A 114 -5.02 4.18 17.13
N GLY A 115 -5.93 5.04 17.57
CA GLY A 115 -6.17 6.35 16.94
C GLY A 115 -5.37 7.46 17.60
N TYR A 116 -4.91 8.41 16.79
CA TYR A 116 -4.15 9.58 17.19
C TYR A 116 -4.81 10.85 16.64
N THR A 117 -4.92 11.86 17.50
CA THR A 117 -5.19 13.25 17.15
C THR A 117 -3.93 14.02 17.51
N PHE A 118 -3.31 14.65 16.51
CA PHE A 118 -2.12 15.50 16.69
C PHE A 118 -2.51 16.91 17.13
N PRO A 119 -1.59 17.68 17.74
CA PRO A 119 -1.84 19.09 18.09
C PRO A 119 -2.26 19.96 16.91
N SER A 120 -1.83 19.60 15.70
CA SER A 120 -2.31 20.19 14.46
C SER A 120 -2.33 19.17 13.32
N PHE A 121 -3.19 19.40 12.33
CA PHE A 121 -3.19 18.66 11.07
C PHE A 121 -3.37 19.60 9.88
N TRP A 122 -3.00 19.15 8.68
CA TRP A 122 -3.02 20.02 7.49
C TRP A 122 -4.43 20.24 6.94
N ARG A 123 -5.34 19.31 7.17
CA ARG A 123 -6.74 19.37 6.72
C ARG A 123 -7.70 19.27 7.91
N PRO A 124 -8.79 20.07 7.96
CA PRO A 124 -9.86 19.81 8.89
C PRO A 124 -10.63 18.57 8.42
N GLY A 125 -10.86 17.60 9.30
CA GLY A 125 -11.68 16.45 8.97
C GLY A 125 -12.04 15.66 10.21
N ASP A 126 -13.33 15.38 10.36
CA ASP A 126 -13.86 14.52 11.42
C ASP A 126 -14.54 13.33 10.75
N VAL A 127 -13.73 12.35 10.34
CA VAL A 127 -14.21 11.13 9.70
C VAL A 127 -14.44 10.09 10.80
N PRO A 128 -15.70 9.68 11.07
CA PRO A 128 -15.98 8.65 12.06
C PRO A 128 -15.36 7.32 11.64
N ILE A 129 -14.80 6.61 12.62
CA ILE A 129 -14.49 5.19 12.51
C ILE A 129 -15.41 4.37 13.41
N ARG A 130 -16.08 3.38 12.83
CA ARG A 130 -16.94 2.43 13.55
C ARG A 130 -16.30 1.05 13.62
N VAL A 131 -16.37 0.43 14.80
CA VAL A 131 -16.07 -0.99 15.01
C VAL A 131 -17.15 -1.61 15.89
N GLY A 132 -18.00 -2.47 15.32
CA GLY A 132 -19.21 -2.94 16.02
C GLY A 132 -20.09 -1.77 16.44
N GLU A 133 -20.38 -1.66 17.74
CA GLU A 133 -21.16 -0.56 18.31
C GLU A 133 -20.34 0.68 18.67
N THR A 134 -19.00 0.56 18.68
CA THR A 134 -18.10 1.66 19.04
C THR A 134 -17.92 2.59 17.84
N VAL A 135 -18.11 3.90 18.05
CA VAL A 135 -17.80 4.94 17.07
C VAL A 135 -16.82 5.94 17.68
N GLU A 136 -15.70 6.14 17.02
CA GLU A 136 -14.72 7.18 17.37
C GLU A 136 -14.65 8.25 16.30
N ASN A 137 -14.35 9.48 16.73
CA ASN A 137 -14.30 10.67 15.88
C ASN A 137 -12.99 11.41 16.14
N GLY A 138 -12.56 12.24 15.20
CA GLY A 138 -11.47 13.20 15.35
C GLY A 138 -10.06 12.61 15.30
N PHE A 139 -9.88 11.39 14.81
CA PHE A 139 -8.54 10.85 14.59
C PHE A 139 -7.94 11.39 13.29
N HIS A 140 -6.71 11.89 13.38
CA HIS A 140 -5.89 12.27 12.22
C HIS A 140 -5.15 11.06 11.64
N LEU A 141 -4.83 10.08 12.48
CA LEU A 141 -4.12 8.87 12.11
C LEU A 141 -4.67 7.68 12.90
N ILE A 142 -4.82 6.54 12.24
CA ILE A 142 -5.19 5.25 12.84
C ILE A 142 -4.08 4.27 12.51
N GLN A 143 -3.47 3.71 13.54
CA GLN A 143 -2.48 2.65 13.42
C GLN A 143 -3.14 1.30 13.57
N VAL A 144 -2.74 0.37 12.72
CA VAL A 144 -3.15 -1.03 12.75
C VAL A 144 -1.94 -1.86 13.15
N TRP A 145 -2.12 -2.61 14.22
CA TRP A 145 -1.07 -3.38 14.87
C TRP A 145 -1.44 -4.86 14.90
N MET A 146 -0.42 -5.70 14.87
CA MET A 146 -0.56 -7.13 15.09
C MET A 146 0.54 -7.71 15.98
N TRP A 147 0.23 -8.82 16.64
CA TRP A 147 1.23 -9.58 17.38
C TRP A 147 2.02 -10.48 16.43
N TYR A 148 3.35 -10.40 16.50
CA TYR A 148 4.25 -11.24 15.72
C TYR A 148 5.56 -11.46 16.47
N ARG A 149 5.99 -12.73 16.58
CA ARG A 149 7.25 -13.13 17.27
C ARG A 149 7.44 -12.46 18.62
N GLU A 150 6.41 -12.52 19.47
CA GLU A 150 6.42 -11.94 20.83
C GLU A 150 6.55 -10.40 20.86
N ARG A 151 6.23 -9.73 19.75
CA ARG A 151 6.28 -8.27 19.62
C ARG A 151 5.02 -7.71 18.99
N ALA A 152 4.78 -6.43 19.28
CA ALA A 152 3.81 -5.62 18.60
C ALA A 152 4.41 -5.02 17.32
N GLU A 153 3.86 -5.39 16.17
CA GLU A 153 4.28 -4.88 14.88
C GLU A 153 3.18 -3.99 14.29
N GLU A 154 3.50 -2.73 14.02
CA GLU A 154 2.61 -1.84 13.26
C GLU A 154 2.75 -2.21 11.78
N ILE A 155 1.64 -2.44 11.10
CA ILE A 155 1.66 -2.96 9.71
C ILE A 155 1.02 -2.00 8.72
N MET A 156 0.19 -1.08 9.22
CA MET A 156 -0.56 -0.16 8.38
C MET A 156 -1.00 1.06 9.17
N VAL A 157 -1.03 2.22 8.50
CA VAL A 157 -1.67 3.44 8.98
C VAL A 157 -2.68 3.94 7.98
N ILE A 158 -3.72 4.57 8.51
CA ILE A 158 -4.77 5.25 7.75
C ILE A 158 -4.85 6.68 8.29
N TYR A 159 -5.01 7.66 7.40
CA TYR A 159 -5.24 9.06 7.75
C TYR A 159 -6.68 9.42 7.39
N PRO A 160 -7.65 9.26 8.32
CA PRO A 160 -9.06 9.44 7.98
C PRO A 160 -9.39 10.80 7.34
N PRO A 161 -8.79 11.94 7.76
CA PRO A 161 -9.13 13.22 7.16
C PRO A 161 -8.77 13.36 5.69
N ASP A 162 -7.75 12.69 5.16
CA ASP A 162 -7.34 12.85 3.74
C ASP A 162 -7.41 11.56 2.93
N GLY A 163 -7.61 10.42 3.60
CA GLY A 163 -7.78 9.12 3.00
C GLY A 163 -6.47 8.41 2.68
N TYR A 164 -5.31 8.91 3.13
CA TYR A 164 -4.02 8.27 2.89
C TYR A 164 -3.86 6.97 3.67
N TRP A 165 -3.18 6.02 3.04
CA TRP A 165 -2.77 4.77 3.63
C TRP A 165 -1.26 4.62 3.49
N ARG A 166 -0.62 4.03 4.49
CA ARG A 166 0.72 3.44 4.32
C ARG A 166 0.68 2.04 4.89
N ALA A 167 1.33 1.11 4.22
CA ALA A 167 1.38 -0.29 4.62
C ALA A 167 2.81 -0.78 4.51
N ARG A 168 3.19 -1.75 5.35
CA ARG A 168 4.49 -2.39 5.27
C ARG A 168 4.41 -3.87 5.65
N PRO A 169 5.28 -4.73 5.09
CA PRO A 169 5.38 -6.11 5.52
C PRO A 169 5.89 -6.20 6.97
N LEU A 170 5.79 -7.40 7.56
CA LEU A 170 6.45 -7.67 8.83
C LEU A 170 7.98 -7.51 8.68
N PRO A 171 8.70 -7.07 9.73
CA PRO A 171 10.14 -6.87 9.65
C PRO A 171 10.87 -8.11 9.14
N PHE A 172 11.80 -7.92 8.22
CA PHE A 172 12.60 -9.00 7.64
C PHE A 172 13.59 -9.57 8.68
N GLU A 173 13.70 -10.90 8.75
CA GLU A 173 14.59 -11.62 9.68
C GLU A 173 14.55 -11.06 11.12
N ASP A 174 15.69 -10.60 11.64
CA ASP A 174 15.89 -10.08 13.00
C ASP A 174 15.77 -8.55 13.06
N MET A 175 15.37 -7.90 11.97
CA MET A 175 15.09 -6.46 11.99
C MET A 175 13.99 -6.18 13.02
N ARG A 176 14.20 -5.12 13.80
CA ARG A 176 13.22 -4.69 14.80
C ARG A 176 12.08 -3.87 14.20
N TRP A 177 12.31 -3.28 13.04
CA TRP A 177 11.40 -2.30 12.41
C TRP A 177 11.76 -2.10 10.95
N THR A 178 10.78 -1.67 10.15
CA THR A 178 10.96 -1.19 8.77
C THR A 178 10.18 0.10 8.55
N ALA A 179 10.63 0.99 7.67
CA ALA A 179 9.94 2.23 7.34
C ALA A 179 8.69 1.98 6.48
N TYR A 180 7.75 2.93 6.45
CA TYR A 180 6.57 2.87 5.58
C TYR A 180 6.84 3.37 4.15
N GLY A 181 7.58 4.46 4.03
CA GLY A 181 7.76 5.19 2.79
C GLY A 181 6.46 5.66 2.14
N SER A 182 6.20 5.13 0.93
CA SER A 182 5.11 5.57 0.04
C SER A 182 3.73 5.42 0.65
N SER A 183 2.83 6.32 0.24
CA SER A 183 1.41 6.28 0.57
C SER A 183 0.56 5.93 -0.65
N PHE A 184 -0.64 5.43 -0.40
CA PHE A 184 -1.64 5.22 -1.45
C PHE A 184 -3.03 5.66 -1.00
N LEU A 185 -3.89 5.89 -1.98
CA LEU A 185 -5.28 6.30 -1.84
C LEU A 185 -6.20 5.23 -2.47
N VAL A 186 -7.34 4.98 -1.84
CA VAL A 186 -8.36 4.03 -2.31
C VAL A 186 -9.71 4.73 -2.38
N GLY A 187 -10.24 4.93 -3.59
CA GLY A 187 -11.51 5.60 -3.81
C GLY A 187 -11.43 6.71 -4.85
N PRO A 188 -12.49 7.54 -4.96
CA PRO A 188 -12.52 8.66 -5.90
C PRO A 188 -11.51 9.72 -5.48
N VAL A 189 -10.33 9.70 -6.11
CA VAL A 189 -9.27 10.67 -5.83
C VAL A 189 -9.66 12.02 -6.42
N GLU A 190 -9.55 13.07 -5.62
CA GLU A 190 -9.66 14.45 -6.08
C GLU A 190 -8.52 15.31 -5.53
N THR A 191 -8.04 16.23 -6.35
CA THR A 191 -6.97 17.16 -5.97
C THR A 191 -7.58 18.41 -5.34
N GLN A 192 -7.23 18.67 -4.09
CA GLN A 192 -7.41 19.98 -3.46
C GLN A 192 -6.05 20.70 -3.48
N GLU A 193 -5.46 20.97 -2.32
CA GLU A 193 -4.05 21.32 -2.21
C GLU A 193 -3.14 20.09 -2.44
N ARG A 194 -3.63 18.92 -2.03
CA ARG A 194 -3.03 17.59 -2.23
C ARG A 194 -4.11 16.63 -2.75
N PRO A 195 -3.76 15.51 -3.40
CA PRO A 195 -4.73 14.46 -3.69
C PRO A 195 -5.31 13.93 -2.39
N ILE A 196 -6.62 13.73 -2.35
CA ILE A 196 -7.34 13.15 -1.22
C ILE A 196 -8.39 12.15 -1.69
N VAL A 197 -8.85 11.32 -0.77
CA VAL A 197 -10.16 10.67 -0.86
C VAL A 197 -11.02 11.22 0.26
N ASP A 198 -12.09 11.95 -0.09
CA ASP A 198 -12.98 12.54 0.91
C ASP A 198 -13.92 11.48 1.49
N LEU A 199 -13.54 10.95 2.66
CA LEU A 199 -14.25 9.91 3.38
C LEU A 199 -15.43 10.50 4.16
N GLN A 200 -16.58 9.81 4.08
CA GLN A 200 -17.73 10.04 4.94
C GLN A 200 -17.58 9.28 6.26
N GLU A 201 -17.11 8.03 6.18
CA GLU A 201 -17.01 7.11 7.31
C GLU A 201 -16.09 5.95 6.96
N ILE A 202 -15.40 5.43 7.98
CA ILE A 202 -14.70 4.15 7.93
C ILE A 202 -15.43 3.16 8.84
N VAL A 203 -15.71 1.96 8.36
CA VAL A 203 -16.20 0.85 9.19
C VAL A 203 -15.16 -0.27 9.15
N PHE A 204 -14.70 -0.71 10.32
CA PHE A 204 -13.88 -1.90 10.40
C PHE A 204 -14.75 -3.10 10.80
N GLU A 205 -14.66 -4.16 10.00
CA GLU A 205 -15.29 -5.46 10.22
C GLU A 205 -14.22 -6.45 10.72
N PRO A 206 -14.16 -6.73 12.04
CA PRO A 206 -13.09 -7.53 12.64
C PRO A 206 -12.93 -8.93 12.06
N ASP A 207 -14.05 -9.64 11.86
CA ASP A 207 -14.06 -11.05 11.47
C ASP A 207 -13.42 -11.29 10.10
N SER A 208 -13.59 -10.33 9.19
CA SER A 208 -13.05 -10.38 7.83
C SER A 208 -11.79 -9.52 7.64
N ARG A 209 -11.37 -8.78 8.68
CA ARG A 209 -10.30 -7.75 8.62
C ARG A 209 -10.52 -6.77 7.46
N THR A 210 -11.76 -6.33 7.29
CA THR A 210 -12.17 -5.46 6.20
C THR A 210 -12.39 -4.03 6.69
N PHE A 211 -11.83 -3.07 5.97
CA PHE A 211 -12.18 -1.66 6.09
C PHE A 211 -13.17 -1.29 4.98
N VAL A 212 -14.38 -0.91 5.36
CA VAL A 212 -15.38 -0.34 4.45
C VAL A 212 -15.24 1.18 4.46
N LEU A 213 -14.88 1.73 3.32
CA LEU A 213 -14.67 3.16 3.11
C LEU A 213 -15.90 3.73 2.41
N LYS A 214 -16.69 4.53 3.12
CA LYS A 214 -17.83 5.22 2.51
C LYS A 214 -17.37 6.58 2.01
N PHE A 215 -17.60 6.88 0.74
CA PHE A 215 -17.12 8.11 0.12
C PHE A 215 -18.17 9.21 0.20
N LYS A 216 -17.77 10.45 0.49
CA LYS A 216 -18.69 11.60 0.41
C LYS A 216 -19.24 11.84 -0.99
N ARG A 217 -18.51 11.42 -2.02
CA ARG A 217 -18.92 11.49 -3.43
C ARG A 217 -19.89 10.37 -3.86
N GLY A 218 -20.26 9.50 -2.93
CA GLY A 218 -21.09 8.32 -3.20
C GLY A 218 -20.27 7.08 -3.55
N GLY A 219 -20.88 5.91 -3.36
CA GLY A 219 -20.20 4.62 -3.45
C GLY A 219 -19.37 4.31 -2.20
N GLU A 220 -18.76 3.13 -2.23
CA GLU A 220 -17.88 2.63 -1.16
C GLU A 220 -16.81 1.71 -1.73
N ALA A 221 -15.73 1.54 -0.96
CA ALA A 221 -14.75 0.48 -1.18
C ALA A 221 -14.68 -0.44 0.03
N ARG A 222 -14.40 -1.72 -0.21
CA ARG A 222 -14.06 -2.72 0.80
C ARG A 222 -12.60 -3.08 0.63
N VAL A 223 -11.78 -2.81 1.64
CA VAL A 223 -10.34 -3.08 1.66
C VAL A 223 -10.07 -4.19 2.67
N VAL A 224 -9.72 -5.37 2.19
CA VAL A 224 -9.47 -6.56 3.00
C VAL A 224 -7.97 -6.72 3.24
N VAL A 225 -7.54 -6.81 4.50
CA VAL A 225 -6.17 -7.23 4.81
C VAL A 225 -6.04 -8.73 4.58
N LYS A 226 -5.61 -9.12 3.37
CA LYS A 226 -5.65 -10.50 2.90
C LYS A 226 -4.55 -11.37 3.51
N SER A 227 -3.32 -10.85 3.57
CA SER A 227 -2.18 -11.52 4.19
C SER A 227 -1.14 -10.50 4.63
N VAL A 228 -0.39 -10.86 5.67
CA VAL A 228 0.74 -10.09 6.18
C VAL A 228 1.83 -11.09 6.56
N ASP A 229 2.98 -11.00 5.91
CA ASP A 229 4.14 -11.84 6.19
C ASP A 229 5.44 -11.02 6.06
N GLN A 230 6.59 -11.69 6.17
CA GLN A 230 7.90 -11.05 6.06
C GLN A 230 8.31 -10.76 4.61
N GLU A 231 7.49 -11.08 3.60
CA GLU A 231 7.74 -10.70 2.20
C GLU A 231 6.86 -9.52 1.79
N ARG A 232 5.58 -9.54 2.18
CA ARG A 232 4.58 -8.56 1.77
C ARG A 232 3.38 -8.46 2.71
N ILE A 233 2.71 -7.31 2.62
CA ILE A 233 1.30 -7.16 3.00
C ILE A 233 0.47 -7.06 1.72
N THR A 234 -0.63 -7.80 1.67
CA THR A 234 -1.55 -7.82 0.52
C THR A 234 -2.93 -7.32 0.94
N LEU A 235 -3.45 -6.36 0.18
CA LEU A 235 -4.77 -5.78 0.34
C LEU A 235 -5.61 -6.09 -0.91
N ASP A 236 -6.76 -6.73 -0.73
CA ASP A 236 -7.76 -6.87 -1.80
C ASP A 236 -8.76 -5.72 -1.67
N VAL A 237 -9.06 -5.07 -2.78
CA VAL A 237 -9.93 -3.89 -2.83
C VAL A 237 -11.08 -4.14 -3.80
N ASP A 238 -12.31 -3.98 -3.31
CA ASP A 238 -13.53 -4.03 -4.11
C ASP A 238 -14.29 -2.72 -4.02
N TYR A 239 -14.76 -2.19 -5.15
CA TYR A 239 -15.60 -1.00 -5.24
C TYR A 239 -17.05 -1.39 -5.54
N SER A 240 -17.99 -0.74 -4.86
CA SER A 240 -19.41 -0.99 -5.08
C SER A 240 -19.91 -0.48 -6.44
N ASP A 241 -19.22 0.51 -7.03
CA ASP A 241 -19.55 1.04 -8.36
C ASP A 241 -18.33 1.66 -9.06
N ALA A 242 -18.53 2.15 -10.29
CA ALA A 242 -17.56 2.94 -11.03
C ALA A 242 -17.25 4.25 -10.29
N MET A 243 -16.03 4.76 -10.49
CA MET A 243 -15.63 6.03 -9.88
C MET A 243 -16.49 7.20 -10.39
N PRO A 244 -17.11 7.98 -9.49
CA PRO A 244 -17.92 9.13 -9.85
C PRO A 244 -17.16 10.13 -10.73
N GLY A 245 -17.73 10.47 -11.89
CA GLY A 245 -17.14 11.42 -12.84
C GLY A 245 -15.84 10.95 -13.49
N GLY A 246 -15.55 9.64 -13.48
CA GLY A 246 -14.32 9.10 -14.09
C GLY A 246 -13.04 9.44 -13.33
N ARG A 247 -13.15 9.82 -12.05
CA ARG A 247 -12.01 10.08 -11.16
C ARG A 247 -11.07 8.87 -11.06
N PRO A 248 -9.79 9.08 -10.69
CA PRO A 248 -8.93 7.96 -10.35
C PRO A 248 -9.55 7.14 -9.22
N PHE A 249 -9.43 5.81 -9.33
CA PHE A 249 -9.90 4.88 -8.31
C PHE A 249 -8.84 4.65 -7.23
N ALA A 250 -7.58 4.92 -7.56
CA ALA A 250 -6.46 4.88 -6.64
C ALA A 250 -5.42 5.89 -7.09
N ALA A 251 -4.57 6.29 -6.15
CA ALA A 251 -3.37 7.05 -6.44
C ALA A 251 -2.23 6.59 -5.53
N LEU A 252 -0.99 6.66 -6.03
CA LEU A 252 0.21 6.54 -5.22
C LEU A 252 0.80 7.93 -4.98
N ARG A 253 1.25 8.19 -3.76
CA ARG A 253 1.99 9.38 -3.36
C ARG A 253 3.30 8.97 -2.70
N SER A 254 4.40 9.61 -3.07
CA SER A 254 5.73 9.25 -2.56
C SER A 254 6.70 10.42 -2.71
N MET A 255 7.94 10.21 -2.25
CA MET A 255 8.98 11.22 -2.18
C MET A 255 10.18 10.83 -3.04
N TYR A 256 10.68 11.77 -3.84
CA TYR A 256 11.88 11.63 -4.67
C TYR A 256 12.59 12.96 -4.82
N ALA A 257 13.75 13.09 -4.17
CA ALA A 257 14.70 14.18 -4.45
C ALA A 257 15.76 13.73 -5.46
N MET A 258 16.25 12.50 -5.30
CA MET A 258 17.18 11.84 -6.23
C MET A 258 17.17 10.33 -5.97
N GLU A 259 17.77 9.52 -6.85
CA GLU A 259 17.75 8.03 -6.74
C GLU A 259 18.21 7.49 -5.38
N THR A 260 19.16 8.15 -4.71
CA THR A 260 19.67 7.73 -3.40
C THR A 260 19.00 8.45 -2.22
N MET A 261 17.96 9.23 -2.48
CA MET A 261 17.19 10.02 -1.52
C MET A 261 15.71 10.04 -1.95
N SER A 262 15.05 8.92 -1.76
CA SER A 262 13.67 8.70 -2.21
C SER A 262 13.02 7.53 -1.50
N ASP A 263 11.69 7.56 -1.42
CA ASP A 263 10.86 6.42 -1.06
C ASP A 263 10.54 5.54 -2.28
N ALA A 264 10.45 6.14 -3.46
CA ALA A 264 10.30 5.47 -4.74
C ALA A 264 11.10 6.20 -5.83
N ALA A 265 11.71 5.46 -6.75
CA ALA A 265 12.55 6.02 -7.81
C ALA A 265 12.21 5.50 -9.21
N MET A 266 11.60 4.32 -9.29
CA MET A 266 11.34 3.59 -10.53
C MET A 266 9.87 3.21 -10.61
N VAL A 267 9.34 3.20 -11.82
CA VAL A 267 8.05 2.60 -12.16
C VAL A 267 8.31 1.49 -13.16
N ALA A 268 7.85 0.28 -12.85
CA ALA A 268 7.78 -0.84 -13.77
C ALA A 268 6.32 -1.15 -14.06
N TRP A 269 5.97 -1.47 -15.31
CA TRP A 269 4.60 -1.85 -15.65
C TRP A 269 4.56 -2.96 -16.69
N ARG A 270 3.45 -3.71 -16.66
CA ARG A 270 3.12 -4.70 -17.67
C ARG A 270 1.92 -4.24 -18.47
N SER A 271 2.01 -4.34 -19.79
CA SER A 271 0.90 -4.07 -20.71
C SER A 271 0.18 -5.38 -21.08
N LYS A 272 -1.13 -5.33 -21.37
CA LYS A 272 -1.97 -6.52 -21.67
C LYS A 272 -1.42 -7.45 -22.77
N ARG A 273 -0.65 -6.91 -23.73
CA ARG A 273 0.00 -7.65 -24.82
C ARG A 273 1.52 -7.44 -24.85
N GLY A 274 2.09 -6.92 -23.76
CA GLY A 274 3.52 -6.75 -23.61
C GLY A 274 4.22 -8.11 -23.51
N LYS A 275 5.47 -8.18 -23.98
CA LYS A 275 6.30 -9.39 -23.88
C LYS A 275 7.11 -9.46 -22.58
N GLY A 276 7.05 -8.41 -21.75
CA GLY A 276 7.79 -8.27 -20.51
C GLY A 276 7.37 -7.02 -19.76
N TRP A 277 8.13 -6.69 -18.73
CA TRP A 277 8.03 -5.43 -18.00
C TRP A 277 8.75 -4.32 -18.75
N ASP A 278 8.08 -3.17 -18.83
CA ASP A 278 8.71 -1.91 -19.20
C ASP A 278 9.08 -1.16 -17.91
N GLU A 279 10.14 -0.37 -17.93
CA GLU A 279 10.62 0.39 -16.76
C GLU A 279 11.02 1.82 -17.14
N ALA A 280 10.79 2.76 -16.22
CA ALA A 280 11.24 4.14 -16.32
C ALA A 280 11.52 4.72 -14.94
N ARG A 281 12.36 5.76 -14.88
CA ARG A 281 12.47 6.60 -13.68
C ARG A 281 11.13 7.26 -13.41
N VAL A 282 10.76 7.37 -12.15
CA VAL A 282 9.42 7.87 -11.74
C VAL A 282 9.15 9.29 -12.23
N ILE A 283 10.15 10.17 -12.28
CA ILE A 283 9.99 11.53 -12.80
C ILE A 283 9.85 11.55 -14.34
N ASP A 284 10.54 10.65 -15.03
CA ASP A 284 10.56 10.58 -16.49
C ASP A 284 9.47 9.65 -17.07
N PHE A 285 8.70 8.97 -16.22
CA PHE A 285 7.68 8.02 -16.63
C PHE A 285 6.53 8.74 -17.35
N PRO A 286 6.24 8.44 -18.64
CA PRO A 286 5.22 9.19 -19.39
C PRO A 286 3.77 8.80 -19.05
N GLY A 287 3.57 7.87 -18.11
CA GLY A 287 2.30 7.16 -17.94
C GLY A 287 2.23 5.90 -18.78
N ALA A 288 1.25 5.05 -18.51
CA ALA A 288 1.08 3.77 -19.21
C ALA A 288 -0.36 3.29 -19.24
N SER A 289 -0.65 2.35 -20.13
CA SER A 289 -1.82 1.47 -20.01
C SER A 289 -1.35 0.13 -19.46
N ALA A 290 -1.62 -0.14 -18.18
CA ALA A 290 -1.01 -1.23 -17.45
C ALA A 290 -2.05 -2.23 -16.94
N THR A 291 -1.69 -3.51 -16.91
CA THR A 291 -2.40 -4.56 -16.18
C THR A 291 -1.77 -4.82 -14.81
N GLU A 292 -0.55 -4.32 -14.60
CA GLU A 292 0.19 -4.42 -13.36
C GLU A 292 1.23 -3.31 -13.30
N VAL A 293 1.43 -2.72 -12.12
CA VAL A 293 2.40 -1.65 -11.88
C VAL A 293 3.14 -1.92 -10.57
N TRP A 294 4.46 -1.85 -10.62
CA TRP A 294 5.34 -1.80 -9.47
C TRP A 294 6.00 -0.42 -9.39
N VAL A 295 6.07 0.14 -8.20
CA VAL A 295 6.69 1.44 -7.94
C VAL A 295 7.60 1.29 -6.75
N GLY A 296 8.89 1.50 -6.97
CA GLY A 296 9.88 1.09 -6.00
C GLY A 296 11.29 1.55 -6.32
N ARG A 297 12.27 0.83 -5.77
CA ARG A 297 13.69 1.18 -5.88
C ARG A 297 14.56 -0.05 -6.18
N HIS A 298 15.51 0.16 -7.09
CA HIS A 298 16.63 -0.78 -7.30
C HIS A 298 17.85 -0.44 -6.45
N LEU A 299 17.96 0.81 -5.98
CA LEU A 299 19.11 1.31 -5.22
C LEU A 299 18.72 1.66 -3.77
N PRO A 300 19.59 1.39 -2.78
CA PRO A 300 19.40 1.83 -1.41
C PRO A 300 19.28 3.36 -1.29
N SER A 301 18.24 3.82 -0.57
CA SER A 301 18.03 5.22 -0.26
C SER A 301 18.57 5.58 1.13
N ARG A 302 19.02 6.83 1.31
CA ARG A 302 19.32 7.39 2.63
C ARG A 302 18.07 7.82 3.41
N HIS A 303 16.96 8.03 2.69
CA HIS A 303 15.64 8.35 3.22
C HIS A 303 14.77 7.08 3.19
N ASN A 304 14.27 6.66 4.36
CA ASN A 304 13.49 5.43 4.56
C ASN A 304 14.06 4.21 3.81
N LEU A 305 15.26 3.80 4.19
CA LEU A 305 16.06 2.78 3.52
C LEU A 305 15.28 1.47 3.30
N SER A 306 14.59 0.99 4.33
CA SER A 306 13.77 -0.24 4.28
C SER A 306 12.34 -0.06 3.77
N ALA A 307 11.95 1.15 3.34
CA ALA A 307 10.58 1.38 2.88
C ALA A 307 10.17 0.40 1.77
N PRO A 308 8.94 -0.15 1.83
CA PRO A 308 8.44 -1.07 0.84
C PRO A 308 8.25 -0.42 -0.53
N ASP A 309 8.41 -1.23 -1.55
CA ASP A 309 7.89 -0.94 -2.88
C ASP A 309 6.39 -1.24 -2.92
N MET A 310 5.66 -0.57 -3.82
CA MET A 310 4.22 -0.69 -3.95
C MET A 310 3.84 -1.37 -5.27
N VAL A 311 2.91 -2.34 -5.22
CA VAL A 311 2.40 -3.05 -6.39
C VAL A 311 0.89 -2.86 -6.49
N PHE A 312 0.42 -2.49 -7.68
CA PHE A 312 -0.99 -2.42 -8.04
C PHE A 312 -1.25 -3.42 -9.17
N SER A 313 -2.08 -4.42 -8.91
CA SER A 313 -2.25 -5.56 -9.80
C SER A 313 -3.66 -6.14 -9.74
N LYS A 314 -3.91 -7.22 -10.49
CA LYS A 314 -5.17 -7.97 -10.49
C LYS A 314 -6.39 -7.06 -10.68
N PHE A 315 -6.28 -6.11 -11.62
CA PHE A 315 -7.40 -5.24 -11.95
C PHE A 315 -8.54 -6.07 -12.53
N GLN A 316 -9.71 -5.96 -11.91
CA GLN A 316 -10.92 -6.68 -12.29
C GLN A 316 -11.98 -5.68 -12.70
N GLY A 317 -12.65 -5.95 -13.82
CA GLY A 317 -13.74 -5.12 -14.32
C GLY A 317 -15.11 -5.68 -13.98
N VAL A 318 -16.16 -4.97 -14.40
CA VAL A 318 -17.51 -5.55 -14.46
C VAL A 318 -17.47 -6.79 -15.35
N THR A 319 -17.82 -7.95 -14.81
CA THR A 319 -17.98 -9.17 -15.60
C THR A 319 -19.01 -8.90 -16.70
N ALA A 320 -18.62 -9.06 -17.98
CA ALA A 320 -19.58 -8.96 -19.06
C ALA A 320 -20.65 -10.04 -18.86
N LYS A 321 -21.91 -9.63 -18.69
CA LYS A 321 -23.05 -10.55 -18.67
C LYS A 321 -23.33 -11.09 -20.06
#